data_AF-A0A1F9KXS6-F1
#
_entry.id   AF-A0A1F9KXS6-F1
#
_cell.length_a   1.000
_cell.length_b   1.000
_cell.length_c   1.000
_cell.angle_alpha   90.00
_cell.angle_beta   90.00
_cell.angle_gamma   90.00
#
_symmetry.space_group_name_H-M   'P 1'
#
loop_
_entity.id
_entity.type
_entity.pdbx_description
1 polymer ?
#
loop_
_entity_poly.entity_id
_entity_poly.type
_entity_poly.pdbx_seq_one_letter_code
_entity_poly.pdbx_strand_id
1 'polypeptide(L)'
;MTATEYVSVLKDGVNIRSGPDTNKEILWTVFKDFPLKVSTRKGKWAQVEDFEGDKGWIFTELINKEKTVIVKVDSANLRGGAGTDHETVADVKHGVVFKLLTTKGDWVKVQHADGTTGWIFSKLLWPN
;
A
#
# COMPACT_ATOMS: atom_id res chain seq x y z
N MET A 1 -21.56 -10.08 1.67
CA MET A 1 -20.42 -9.29 2.19
C MET A 1 -19.77 -8.60 1.01
N THR A 2 -19.68 -7.27 1.00
CA THR A 2 -18.96 -6.55 -0.05
C THR A 2 -17.47 -6.81 0.10
N ALA A 3 -16.76 -7.01 -1.01
CA ALA A 3 -15.30 -7.15 -1.00
C ALA A 3 -14.65 -5.88 -0.40
N THR A 4 -13.58 -6.04 0.37
CA THR A 4 -12.81 -4.90 0.88
C THR A 4 -12.14 -4.18 -0.29
N GLU A 5 -12.27 -2.85 -0.36
CA GLU A 5 -11.65 -2.02 -1.38
C GLU A 5 -10.30 -1.48 -0.90
N TYR A 6 -9.25 -1.76 -1.67
CA TYR A 6 -7.93 -1.15 -1.50
C TYR A 6 -7.58 -0.32 -2.73
N VAL A 7 -6.92 0.81 -2.50
CA VAL A 7 -6.50 1.78 -3.53
C VAL A 7 -5.05 2.17 -3.30
N SER A 8 -4.42 2.79 -4.29
CA SER A 8 -3.08 3.36 -4.15
C SER A 8 -3.08 4.85 -4.48
N VAL A 9 -2.13 5.58 -3.89
CA VAL A 9 -2.00 7.04 -4.05
C VAL A 9 -1.35 7.38 -5.40
N LEU A 10 -1.90 8.35 -6.12
CA LEU A 10 -1.47 8.66 -7.49
C LEU A 10 -0.10 9.33 -7.61
N LYS A 11 0.28 10.18 -6.64
CA LYS A 11 1.48 11.01 -6.66
C LYS A 11 2.00 11.29 -5.25
N ASP A 12 3.20 11.83 -5.15
CA ASP A 12 3.78 12.24 -3.88
C ASP A 12 3.07 13.47 -3.28
N GLY A 13 3.17 13.60 -1.96
CA GLY A 13 2.72 14.80 -1.26
C GLY A 13 1.19 14.91 -1.14
N VAL A 14 0.45 13.80 -1.16
CA VAL A 14 -1.01 13.81 -1.07
C VAL A 14 -1.44 13.91 0.39
N ASN A 15 -2.26 14.92 0.69
CA ASN A 15 -2.75 15.16 2.05
C ASN A 15 -3.90 14.21 2.40
N ILE A 16 -3.81 13.61 3.58
CA ILE A 16 -4.93 12.99 4.27
C ILE A 16 -5.49 13.98 5.28
N ARG A 17 -6.79 14.20 5.24
CA ARG A 17 -7.47 15.25 6.01
C ARG A 17 -8.40 14.71 7.07
N SER A 18 -8.69 15.53 8.09
CA SER A 18 -9.63 15.18 9.17
C SER A 18 -11.10 15.11 8.73
N GLY A 19 -11.42 15.58 7.53
CA GLY A 19 -12.76 15.49 6.96
C GLY A 19 -12.80 15.64 5.44
N PRO A 20 -13.96 15.38 4.82
CA PRO A 20 -14.15 15.38 3.36
C PRO A 20 -14.30 16.80 2.80
N ASP A 21 -13.33 17.67 3.06
CA ASP A 21 -13.31 19.06 2.61
C ASP A 21 -11.86 19.60 2.59
N THR A 22 -11.56 20.49 1.65
CA THR A 22 -10.21 21.06 1.48
C THR A 22 -9.78 22.00 2.60
N ASN A 23 -10.72 22.53 3.38
CA ASN A 23 -10.47 23.40 4.53
C ASN A 23 -10.24 22.62 5.83
N LYS A 24 -10.37 21.28 5.80
CA LYS A 24 -10.10 20.44 6.95
C LYS A 24 -8.61 20.31 7.19
N GLU A 25 -8.25 20.16 8.46
CA GLU A 25 -6.88 19.93 8.90
C GLU A 25 -6.22 18.79 8.13
N ILE A 26 -4.96 18.98 7.77
CA ILE A 26 -4.11 17.93 7.20
C ILE A 26 -3.59 17.12 8.40
N LEU A 27 -3.97 15.85 8.45
CA LEU A 27 -3.52 14.95 9.51
C LEU A 27 -2.13 14.41 9.21
N TRP A 28 -1.90 13.96 7.97
CA TRP A 28 -0.59 13.54 7.46
C TRP A 28 -0.54 13.62 5.93
N THR A 29 0.63 13.32 5.38
CA THR A 29 0.88 13.29 3.94
C THR A 29 1.39 11.91 3.54
N VAL A 30 0.88 11.39 2.42
CA VAL A 30 1.27 10.11 1.84
C VAL A 30 1.96 10.30 0.50
N PHE A 31 2.82 9.34 0.15
CA PHE A 31 3.60 9.34 -1.08
C PHE A 31 2.97 8.46 -2.16
N LYS A 32 3.52 8.52 -3.38
CA LYS A 32 3.04 7.77 -4.52
C LYS A 32 3.00 6.27 -4.24
N ASP A 33 1.98 5.61 -4.78
CA ASP A 33 1.73 4.16 -4.71
C ASP A 33 1.44 3.63 -3.28
N PHE A 34 1.43 4.49 -2.25
CA PHE A 34 1.08 4.12 -0.88
C PHE A 34 -0.33 3.47 -0.84
N PRO A 35 -0.47 2.24 -0.31
CA PRO A 35 -1.76 1.56 -0.27
C PRO A 35 -2.66 2.14 0.82
N LEU A 36 -3.98 2.17 0.57
CA LEU A 36 -5.01 2.62 1.52
C LEU A 36 -6.24 1.74 1.41
N LYS A 37 -6.91 1.48 2.54
CA LYS A 37 -8.18 0.76 2.60
C LYS A 37 -9.32 1.78 2.58
N VAL A 38 -10.25 1.66 1.65
CA VAL A 38 -11.42 2.54 1.59
C VAL A 38 -12.50 2.01 2.54
N SER A 39 -12.90 2.85 3.51
CA SER A 39 -13.96 2.54 4.47
C SER A 39 -15.34 3.02 4.00
N THR A 40 -15.40 4.24 3.45
CA THR A 40 -16.63 4.81 2.91
C THR A 40 -16.32 5.97 1.95
N ARG A 41 -17.31 6.45 1.21
CA ARG A 41 -17.20 7.57 0.29
C ARG A 41 -18.27 8.61 0.58
N LYS A 42 -17.91 9.90 0.50
CA LYS A 42 -18.82 11.03 0.65
C LYS A 42 -18.48 12.09 -0.40
N GLY A 43 -19.34 12.22 -1.41
CA GLY A 43 -19.07 13.08 -2.56
C GLY A 43 -17.76 12.68 -3.25
N LYS A 44 -16.85 13.65 -3.45
CA LYS A 44 -15.54 13.43 -4.07
C LYS A 44 -14.44 12.99 -3.07
N TRP A 45 -14.81 12.50 -1.90
CA TRP A 45 -13.87 12.08 -0.86
C TRP A 45 -14.08 10.63 -0.49
N ALA A 46 -12.98 9.93 -0.22
CA ALA A 46 -12.96 8.61 0.37
C ALA A 46 -12.40 8.71 1.79
N GLN A 47 -13.08 8.10 2.75
CA GLN A 47 -12.50 7.83 4.06
C GLN A 47 -11.60 6.61 3.91
N VAL A 48 -10.36 6.72 4.37
CA VAL A 48 -9.33 5.71 4.24
C VAL A 48 -8.73 5.34 5.59
N GLU A 49 -8.20 4.13 5.64
CA GLU A 49 -7.38 3.59 6.73
C GLU A 49 -6.05 3.12 6.13
N ASP A 50 -4.92 3.44 6.75
CA ASP A 50 -3.61 2.95 6.33
C ASP A 50 -3.23 1.62 7.03
N PHE A 51 -1.99 1.19 6.84
CA PHE A 51 -1.49 -0.08 7.39
C PHE A 51 -1.19 -0.02 8.90
N GLU A 52 -1.10 1.18 9.49
CA GLU A 52 -0.93 1.41 10.93
C GLU A 52 -2.28 1.57 11.65
N GLY A 53 -3.36 1.74 10.88
CA GLY A 53 -4.74 1.86 11.36
C GLY A 53 -5.23 3.31 11.46
N ASP A 54 -4.43 4.27 11.00
CA ASP A 54 -4.79 5.69 11.03
C ASP A 54 -5.84 6.02 9.97
N LYS A 55 -6.78 6.90 10.34
CA LYS A 55 -7.98 7.20 9.55
C LYS A 55 -8.11 8.65 9.17
N GLY A 56 -8.48 8.88 7.91
CA GLY A 56 -8.71 10.22 7.40
C GLY A 56 -9.38 10.22 6.04
N TRP A 57 -9.35 11.36 5.37
CA TRP A 57 -10.05 11.59 4.11
C TRP A 57 -9.10 12.02 2.99
N ILE A 58 -9.22 11.35 1.85
CA ILE A 58 -8.48 11.64 0.62
C ILE A 58 -9.43 11.99 -0.51
N PHE A 59 -9.02 12.93 -1.38
CA PHE A 59 -9.79 13.28 -2.57
C PHE A 59 -9.73 12.15 -3.59
N THR A 60 -10.87 11.74 -4.14
CA THR A 60 -10.96 10.50 -4.94
C THR A 60 -10.17 10.54 -6.24
N GLU A 61 -9.87 11.73 -6.78
CA GLU A 61 -9.04 11.90 -7.98
C GLU A 61 -7.54 11.75 -7.69
N LEU A 62 -7.14 11.55 -6.42
CA LEU A 62 -5.74 11.33 -5.99
C LEU A 62 -5.46 9.86 -5.64
N ILE A 63 -6.41 8.96 -5.89
CA ILE A 63 -6.27 7.52 -5.70
C ILE A 63 -6.59 6.77 -6.99
N ASN A 64 -6.02 5.58 -7.15
CA ASN A 64 -6.29 4.68 -8.28
C ASN A 64 -6.44 3.22 -7.80
N LYS A 65 -6.66 2.29 -8.74
CA LYS A 65 -6.92 0.86 -8.46
C LYS A 65 -5.70 -0.04 -8.68
N GLU A 66 -4.52 0.53 -8.87
CA GLU A 66 -3.27 -0.23 -8.94
C GLU A 66 -3.09 -0.99 -7.63
N LYS A 67 -2.74 -2.28 -7.74
CA LYS A 67 -2.53 -3.12 -6.56
C LYS A 67 -1.12 -2.87 -6.05
N THR A 68 -1.02 -2.25 -4.90
CA THR A 68 0.24 -2.01 -4.22
C THR A 68 0.22 -2.63 -2.84
N VAL A 69 1.42 -2.90 -2.33
CA VAL A 69 1.64 -3.46 -1.00
C VAL A 69 2.75 -2.70 -0.32
N ILE A 70 2.68 -2.63 1.01
CA ILE A 70 3.68 -2.00 1.87
C ILE A 70 4.23 -3.03 2.86
N VAL A 71 5.52 -2.93 3.17
CA VAL A 71 6.17 -3.74 4.20
C VAL A 71 5.78 -3.19 5.57
N LYS A 72 5.05 -3.99 6.36
CA LYS A 72 4.52 -3.60 7.69
C LYS A 72 5.34 -4.09 8.88
N VAL A 73 6.48 -4.72 8.62
CA VAL A 73 7.43 -5.21 9.62
C VAL A 73 8.75 -4.46 9.48
N ASP A 74 9.60 -4.49 10.50
CA ASP A 74 10.89 -3.78 10.49
C ASP A 74 11.77 -4.14 9.27
N SER A 75 11.78 -5.42 8.91
CA SER A 75 12.54 -5.97 7.79
C SER A 75 11.85 -7.16 7.17
N ALA A 76 11.90 -7.28 5.84
CA ALA A 76 11.47 -8.44 5.09
C ALA A 76 12.51 -8.83 4.03
N ASN A 77 12.64 -10.14 3.77
CA ASN A 77 13.47 -10.63 2.68
C ASN A 77 12.70 -10.57 1.37
N LEU A 78 13.25 -9.86 0.38
CA LEU A 78 12.86 -9.99 -1.02
C LEU A 78 13.62 -11.16 -1.63
N ARG A 79 12.91 -12.20 -2.07
CA ARG A 79 13.51 -13.44 -2.55
C ARG A 79 13.40 -13.63 -4.07
N GLY A 80 14.31 -14.41 -4.65
CA GLY A 80 14.29 -14.72 -6.08
C GLY A 80 13.09 -15.57 -6.52
N GLY A 81 12.43 -16.27 -5.59
CA GLY A 81 11.27 -17.12 -5.84
C GLY A 81 10.32 -17.24 -4.66
N ALA A 82 9.18 -17.87 -4.91
CA ALA A 82 8.09 -18.07 -3.96
C ALA A 82 8.41 -19.22 -2.98
N GLY A 83 9.34 -18.99 -2.06
CA GLY A 83 9.79 -19.98 -1.09
C GLY A 83 10.96 -19.48 -0.24
N THR A 84 11.16 -20.07 0.94
CA THR A 84 12.27 -19.72 1.85
C THR A 84 13.61 -20.31 1.43
N ASP A 85 13.61 -21.25 0.49
CA ASP A 85 14.75 -21.92 -0.13
C ASP A 85 15.39 -21.10 -1.26
N HIS A 86 14.68 -20.10 -1.78
CA HIS A 86 15.22 -19.16 -2.76
C HIS A 86 16.14 -18.12 -2.12
N GLU A 87 17.17 -17.72 -2.86
CA GLU A 87 18.11 -16.67 -2.46
C GLU A 87 17.43 -15.35 -2.12
N THR A 88 18.00 -14.62 -1.16
CA THR A 88 17.59 -13.26 -0.83
C THR A 88 18.23 -12.29 -1.82
N VAL A 89 17.39 -11.60 -2.58
CA VAL A 89 17.78 -10.55 -3.54
C VAL A 89 18.05 -9.23 -2.81
N ALA A 90 17.24 -8.92 -1.80
CA ALA A 90 17.40 -7.71 -0.99
C ALA A 90 16.74 -7.86 0.39
N ASP A 91 17.23 -7.07 1.35
CA ASP A 91 16.54 -6.82 2.62
C ASP A 91 15.77 -5.49 2.49
N VAL A 92 14.45 -5.55 2.66
CA VAL A 92 13.55 -4.41 2.45
C VAL A 92 12.94 -3.97 3.77
N LYS A 93 12.94 -2.67 4.03
CA LYS A 93 12.57 -2.09 5.32
C LYS A 93 11.08 -1.78 5.43
N HIS A 94 10.65 -1.57 6.67
CA HIS A 94 9.34 -1.01 6.99
C HIS A 94 9.00 0.20 6.12
N GLY A 95 7.76 0.28 5.65
CA GLY A 95 7.26 1.39 4.85
C GLY A 95 7.63 1.35 3.37
N VAL A 96 8.49 0.42 2.93
CA VAL A 96 8.79 0.27 1.50
C VAL A 96 7.57 -0.25 0.76
N VAL A 97 7.21 0.43 -0.33
CA VAL A 97 6.05 0.13 -1.18
C VAL A 97 6.47 -0.57 -2.45
N PHE A 98 5.65 -1.52 -2.89
CA PHE A 98 5.82 -2.21 -4.15
C PHE A 98 4.50 -2.30 -4.93
N LYS A 99 4.61 -2.42 -6.25
CA LYS A 99 3.52 -2.93 -7.08
C LYS A 99 3.39 -4.44 -6.89
N LEU A 100 2.17 -4.93 -6.76
CA LEU A 100 1.86 -6.36 -6.73
C LEU A 100 1.71 -6.86 -8.16
N LEU A 101 2.57 -7.80 -8.56
CA LEU A 101 2.54 -8.39 -9.89
C LEU A 101 1.69 -9.66 -9.95
N THR A 102 1.90 -10.58 -9.00
CA THR A 102 1.14 -11.84 -8.91
C THR A 102 1.30 -12.47 -7.53
N THR A 103 0.52 -13.52 -7.26
CA THR A 103 0.55 -14.27 -6.00
C THR A 103 0.69 -15.76 -6.30
N LYS A 104 1.50 -16.48 -5.52
CA LYS A 104 1.66 -17.93 -5.58
C LYS A 104 1.67 -18.49 -4.17
N GLY A 105 0.57 -19.12 -3.77
CA GLY A 105 0.37 -19.51 -2.37
C GLY A 105 0.44 -18.29 -1.46
N ASP A 106 1.23 -18.38 -0.39
CA ASP A 106 1.44 -17.28 0.57
C ASP A 106 2.54 -16.27 0.13
N TRP A 107 2.97 -16.30 -1.13
CA TRP A 107 4.03 -15.43 -1.63
C TRP A 107 3.50 -14.43 -2.65
N VAL A 108 3.92 -13.19 -2.52
CA VAL A 108 3.55 -12.08 -3.39
C VAL A 108 4.75 -11.69 -4.22
N LYS A 109 4.62 -11.78 -5.55
CA LYS A 109 5.61 -11.24 -6.47
C LYS A 109 5.41 -9.73 -6.55
N VAL A 110 6.47 -8.99 -6.29
CA VAL A 110 6.46 -7.53 -6.17
C VAL A 110 7.47 -6.88 -7.11
N GLN A 111 7.24 -5.61 -7.45
CA GLN A 111 8.17 -4.76 -8.17
C GLN A 111 8.34 -3.41 -7.46
N HIS A 112 9.58 -3.04 -7.19
CA HIS A 112 9.96 -1.74 -6.65
C HIS A 112 10.00 -0.69 -7.76
N ALA A 113 9.99 0.60 -7.38
CA ALA A 113 10.01 1.71 -8.33
C ALA A 113 11.28 1.75 -9.21
N ASP A 114 12.41 1.23 -8.72
CA ASP A 114 13.66 1.10 -9.48
C ASP A 114 13.66 -0.09 -10.47
N GLY A 115 12.58 -0.86 -10.52
CA GLY A 115 12.45 -2.03 -11.40
C GLY A 115 12.83 -3.36 -10.75
N THR A 116 13.43 -3.36 -9.55
CA THR A 116 13.79 -4.59 -8.82
C THR A 116 12.55 -5.43 -8.56
N THR A 117 12.62 -6.72 -8.86
CA THR A 117 11.52 -7.66 -8.64
C THR A 117 11.94 -8.81 -7.74
N GLY A 118 10.98 -9.36 -7.01
CA GLY A 118 11.18 -10.56 -6.21
C GLY A 118 9.88 -10.99 -5.53
N TRP A 119 10.00 -11.87 -4.54
CA TRP A 119 8.89 -12.45 -3.81
C TRP A 119 9.02 -12.16 -2.32
N ILE A 120 7.92 -11.73 -1.69
CA ILE A 120 7.82 -11.50 -0.25
C ILE A 120 6.68 -12.36 0.29
N PHE A 121 6.86 -12.93 1.48
CA PHE A 121 5.82 -13.66 2.18
C PHE A 121 4.68 -12.71 2.58
N SER A 122 3.45 -13.03 2.19
CA SER A 122 2.28 -12.13 2.27
C SER A 122 2.02 -11.58 3.68
N LYS A 123 2.29 -12.37 4.72
CA LYS A 123 2.08 -11.93 6.11
C LYS A 123 2.97 -10.75 6.53
N LEU A 124 4.06 -10.49 5.81
CA LEU A 124 4.96 -9.35 6.05
C LEU A 124 4.49 -8.07 5.34
N LEU A 125 3.45 -8.17 4.51
CA LEU A 125 2.91 -7.10 3.70
C LEU A 125 1.53 -6.66 4.19
N TRP A 126 1.11 -5.50 3.69
CA TRP A 126 -0.26 -5.00 3.75
C TRP A 126 -0.64 -4.32 2.43
N PRO A 127 -1.88 -4.48 1.92
CA PRO A 127 -2.84 -5.49 2.34
C PRO A 127 -2.34 -6.90 2.04
N ASN A 128 -2.74 -7.87 2.86
CA ASN A 128 -2.38 -9.29 2.71
C ASN A 128 -3.60 -10.20 2.58
#